data_AF-A0A1M3BTD0-F1
#
_entry.id   AF-A0A1M3BTD0-F1
#
_cell.length_a   1.000
_cell.length_b   1.000
_cell.length_c   1.000
_cell.angle_alpha   90.00
_cell.angle_beta   90.00
_cell.angle_gamma   90.00
#
_symmetry.space_group_name_H-M   'P 1'
#
loop_
_entity.id
_entity.type
_entity.pdbx_description
1 polymer ?
#
loop_
_entity_poly.entity_id
_entity_poly.type
_entity_poly.pdbx_seq_one_letter_code
_entity_poly.pdbx_strand_id
1 'polypeptide(L)'
;MKNRWAPGFTIVELIIVVVVIAILATISIVGYNGATKLALSTAAKSDLQNVSTAMAQELRKHAEYPEQLPDEVKASNRITLNFIGSGELPYYKNLNAVQGGMVMAKACQDLVDAGYGKGTSQGGQLRDYVTGCGNWNDDSMQVTGWDSKVWPVPVQKQALLDYGNNFHTSNSWDIDQDRVMKNFYTQMVSRYEQMGGTFPVTSFWDYWATPTNGGVMAQPLDANAPTRPYYCVEAEVQGQPELIWHVTESGKIESGSC
;
A
#
# COMPACT_ATOMS: atom_id res chain seq x y z
N MET A 1 16.52 -16.11 -77.06
CA MET A 1 16.31 -16.11 -75.59
C MET A 1 15.18 -15.15 -75.29
N LYS A 2 14.03 -15.62 -74.78
CA LYS A 2 12.88 -14.75 -74.45
C LYS A 2 13.15 -14.05 -73.11
N ASN A 3 13.49 -12.77 -73.14
CA ASN A 3 13.60 -11.94 -71.94
C ASN A 3 12.19 -11.69 -71.39
N ARG A 4 11.83 -12.41 -70.33
CA ARG A 4 10.63 -12.12 -69.54
C ARG A 4 10.91 -10.86 -68.73
N TRP A 5 10.36 -9.72 -69.13
CA TRP A 5 10.34 -8.53 -68.27
C TRP A 5 9.39 -8.82 -67.12
N ALA A 6 9.91 -8.80 -65.89
CA ALA A 6 9.07 -8.83 -64.70
C ALA A 6 8.23 -7.55 -64.69
N PRO A 7 6.90 -7.62 -64.52
CA PRO A 7 6.08 -6.43 -64.38
C PRO A 7 6.61 -5.59 -63.20
N GLY A 8 6.80 -4.29 -63.42
CA GLY A 8 7.30 -3.36 -62.42
C GLY A 8 6.26 -3.11 -61.32
N PHE A 9 6.75 -2.94 -60.09
CA PHE A 9 5.94 -2.65 -58.91
C PHE A 9 5.27 -1.28 -59.04
N THR A 10 3.95 -1.20 -58.81
CA THR A 10 3.20 0.04 -58.93
C THR A 10 3.31 0.89 -57.66
N ILE A 11 3.18 2.21 -57.81
CA ILE A 11 3.10 3.13 -56.66
C ILE A 11 1.92 2.77 -55.76
N VAL A 12 0.80 2.32 -56.35
CA VAL A 12 -0.40 1.91 -55.61
C VAL A 12 -0.11 0.69 -54.71
N GLU A 13 0.59 -0.32 -55.23
CA GLU A 13 0.99 -1.48 -54.42
C GLU A 13 1.89 -1.08 -53.24
N LEU A 14 2.81 -0.12 -53.45
CA LEU A 14 3.67 0.38 -52.37
C LEU A 14 2.88 1.14 -51.30
N ILE A 15 1.92 1.96 -51.71
CA ILE A 15 1.07 2.73 -50.78
C ILE A 15 0.24 1.80 -49.91
N ILE A 16 -0.38 0.76 -50.50
CA ILE A 16 -1.21 -0.19 -49.74
C ILE A 16 -0.36 -0.91 -48.69
N VAL A 17 0.86 -1.34 -49.03
CA VAL A 17 1.76 -2.02 -48.09
C VAL A 17 2.11 -1.13 -46.91
N VAL A 18 2.44 0.14 -47.14
CA VAL A 18 2.78 1.08 -46.05
C VAL A 18 1.56 1.33 -45.16
N VAL A 19 0.37 1.50 -45.74
CA VAL A 19 -0.88 1.67 -44.96
C VAL A 19 -1.16 0.44 -44.09
N VAL A 20 -1.02 -0.77 -44.64
CA VAL A 20 -1.23 -2.01 -43.88
C VAL A 20 -0.22 -2.13 -42.73
N ILE A 21 1.06 -1.84 -42.98
CA ILE A 21 2.09 -1.86 -41.93
C ILE A 21 1.77 -0.82 -40.83
N ALA A 22 1.31 0.38 -41.20
CA ALA A 22 0.97 1.43 -40.24
C ALA A 22 -0.20 1.01 -39.32
N ILE A 23 -1.24 0.38 -39.88
CA ILE A 23 -2.37 -0.14 -39.10
C ILE A 23 -1.90 -1.27 -38.16
N LEU A 24 -1.14 -2.23 -38.68
CA LEU A 24 -0.64 -3.36 -37.90
C LEU A 24 0.30 -2.92 -36.77
N ALA A 25 1.19 -1.96 -37.04
CA ALA A 25 2.10 -1.40 -36.04
C ALA A 25 1.32 -0.73 -34.90
N THR A 26 0.29 0.06 -35.23
CA THR A 26 -0.52 0.76 -34.24
C THR A 26 -1.23 -0.22 -33.28
N ILE A 27 -1.89 -1.25 -33.83
CA ILE A 27 -2.57 -2.29 -33.01
C ILE A 27 -1.55 -3.06 -32.15
N SER A 28 -0.39 -3.39 -32.74
CA SER A 28 0.67 -4.14 -32.06
C SER A 28 1.24 -3.39 -30.84
N ILE A 29 1.41 -2.07 -30.92
CA ILE A 29 1.94 -1.25 -29.82
C ILE A 29 1.00 -1.29 -28.60
N VAL A 30 -0.31 -1.14 -28.81
CA VAL A 30 -1.29 -1.17 -27.71
C VAL A 30 -1.32 -2.55 -27.05
N GLY A 31 -1.32 -3.62 -27.86
CA GLY A 31 -1.26 -5.00 -27.35
C GLY A 31 0.03 -5.31 -26.58
N TYR A 32 1.17 -4.84 -27.09
CA TYR A 32 2.48 -5.03 -26.46
C TYR A 32 2.58 -4.36 -25.08
N ASN A 33 2.04 -3.14 -24.94
CA ASN A 33 2.03 -2.43 -23.66
C ASN A 33 1.23 -3.18 -22.59
N GLY A 34 0.05 -3.70 -22.96
CA GLY A 34 -0.78 -4.51 -22.06
C GLY A 34 -0.11 -5.81 -21.63
N ALA A 35 0.44 -6.57 -22.59
CA ALA A 35 1.15 -7.82 -22.32
C ALA A 35 2.38 -7.61 -21.44
N THR A 36 3.15 -6.54 -21.68
CA THR A 36 4.32 -6.19 -20.88
C THR A 36 3.93 -5.85 -19.44
N LYS A 37 2.87 -5.05 -19.24
CA LYS A 37 2.35 -4.72 -17.90
C LYS A 37 1.95 -5.98 -17.11
N LEU A 38 1.27 -6.93 -17.76
CA LEU A 38 0.89 -8.19 -17.13
C LEU A 38 2.11 -9.06 -16.77
N ALA A 39 3.08 -9.15 -17.68
CA ALA A 39 4.31 -9.89 -17.45
C ALA A 39 5.10 -9.31 -16.27
N LEU A 40 5.23 -7.98 -16.19
CA LEU A 40 5.91 -7.29 -15.09
C LEU A 40 5.17 -7.45 -13.76
N SER A 41 3.84 -7.35 -13.75
CA SER A 41 3.06 -7.62 -12.53
C SER A 41 3.23 -9.06 -12.05
N THR A 42 3.31 -10.02 -12.97
CA THR A 42 3.54 -11.43 -12.64
C THR A 42 4.96 -11.65 -12.10
N ALA A 43 5.96 -10.98 -12.69
CA ALA A 43 7.34 -11.00 -12.20
C ALA A 43 7.45 -10.40 -10.79
N ALA A 44 6.87 -9.22 -10.55
CA ALA A 44 6.83 -8.59 -9.23
C ALA A 44 6.23 -9.51 -8.16
N LYS A 45 5.09 -10.15 -8.48
CA LYS A 45 4.46 -11.14 -7.58
C LYS A 45 5.38 -12.34 -7.33
N SER A 46 6.03 -12.87 -8.36
CA SER A 46 6.96 -13.99 -8.22
C SER A 46 8.15 -13.62 -7.32
N ASP A 47 8.71 -12.43 -7.48
CA ASP A 47 9.81 -11.95 -6.65
C ASP A 47 9.38 -11.82 -5.18
N LEU A 48 8.17 -11.29 -4.93
CA LEU A 48 7.59 -11.22 -3.58
C LEU A 48 7.32 -12.60 -2.96
N GLN A 49 7.00 -13.63 -3.75
CA GLN A 49 6.90 -15.01 -3.24
C GLN A 49 8.28 -15.54 -2.79
N ASN A 50 9.33 -15.20 -3.54
CA ASN A 50 10.70 -15.54 -3.17
C ASN A 50 11.13 -14.81 -1.88
N VAL A 51 10.81 -13.51 -1.77
CA VAL A 51 10.97 -12.73 -0.53
C VAL A 51 10.27 -13.44 0.62
N SER A 52 8.98 -13.75 0.47
CA SER A 52 8.18 -14.39 1.52
C SER A 52 8.79 -15.71 2.01
N THR A 53 9.29 -16.52 1.07
CA THR A 53 9.97 -17.77 1.40
C THR A 53 11.28 -17.53 2.16
N ALA A 54 12.10 -16.59 1.72
CA ALA A 54 13.37 -16.25 2.38
C ALA A 54 13.15 -15.67 3.77
N MET A 55 12.22 -14.72 3.91
CA MET A 55 11.85 -14.12 5.19
C MET A 55 11.29 -15.18 6.16
N ALA A 56 10.45 -16.10 5.69
CA ALA A 56 9.95 -17.20 6.51
C ALA A 56 11.05 -18.19 6.94
N GLN A 57 12.10 -18.37 6.13
CA GLN A 57 13.26 -19.15 6.53
C GLN A 57 14.06 -18.44 7.63
N GLU A 58 14.30 -17.14 7.49
CA GLU A 58 14.99 -16.35 8.51
C GLU A 58 14.22 -16.33 9.83
N LEU A 59 12.89 -16.16 9.77
CA LEU A 59 12.04 -16.26 10.95
C LEU A 59 12.17 -17.61 11.67
N ARG A 60 12.29 -18.73 10.93
CA ARG A 60 12.47 -20.05 11.54
C ARG A 60 13.84 -20.24 12.19
N LYS A 61 14.87 -19.58 11.66
CA LYS A 61 16.25 -19.69 12.17
C LYS A 61 16.47 -18.80 13.40
N HIS A 62 15.93 -17.59 13.36
CA HIS A 62 16.25 -16.53 14.32
C HIS A 62 15.07 -16.11 15.21
N ALA A 63 13.88 -16.69 15.00
CA ALA A 63 12.62 -16.31 15.65
C ALA A 63 12.15 -14.87 15.37
N GLU A 64 12.89 -14.12 14.55
CA GLU A 64 12.62 -12.73 14.17
C GLU A 64 12.84 -12.55 12.67
N TYR A 65 12.18 -11.56 12.07
CA TYR A 65 12.47 -11.16 10.69
C TYR A 65 13.72 -10.27 10.64
N PRO A 66 14.56 -10.38 9.61
CA PRO A 66 15.72 -9.52 9.48
C PRO A 66 15.30 -8.05 9.21
N GLU A 67 16.17 -7.11 9.59
CA GLU A 67 16.01 -5.65 9.34
C GLU A 67 16.40 -5.24 7.91
N GLN A 68 16.67 -6.22 7.04
CA GLN A 68 16.98 -6.01 5.63
C GLN A 68 16.61 -7.27 4.83
N LEU A 69 16.46 -7.12 3.52
CA LEU A 69 16.22 -8.26 2.64
C LEU A 69 17.43 -9.23 2.66
N PRO A 70 17.20 -10.55 2.73
CA PRO A 70 18.27 -11.54 2.58
C PRO A 70 18.97 -11.41 1.22
N ASP A 71 20.29 -11.61 1.18
CA ASP A 71 21.12 -11.41 -0.01
C ASP A 71 20.74 -12.35 -1.17
N GLU A 72 20.12 -13.49 -0.87
CA GLU A 72 19.66 -14.49 -1.82
C GLU A 72 18.47 -13.99 -2.64
N VAL A 73 17.71 -13.02 -2.13
CA VAL A 73 16.58 -12.44 -2.83
C VAL A 73 17.09 -11.49 -3.89
N LYS A 74 16.82 -11.82 -5.16
CA LYS A 74 17.12 -10.96 -6.32
C LYS A 74 15.83 -10.55 -7.01
N ALA A 75 15.72 -9.25 -7.28
CA ALA A 75 14.63 -8.72 -8.09
C ALA A 75 14.82 -9.08 -9.56
N SER A 76 13.72 -9.40 -10.22
CA SER A 76 13.65 -9.56 -11.67
C SER A 76 13.92 -8.23 -12.38
N ASN A 77 14.25 -8.28 -13.68
CA ASN A 77 14.52 -7.08 -14.46
C ASN A 77 13.30 -6.13 -14.43
N ARG A 78 13.55 -4.83 -14.25
CA ARG A 78 12.55 -3.76 -14.11
C ARG A 78 11.67 -3.85 -12.86
N ILE A 79 12.00 -4.71 -11.90
CA ILE A 79 11.36 -4.75 -10.58
C ILE A 79 12.34 -4.20 -9.55
N THR A 80 11.85 -3.34 -8.65
CA THR A 80 12.62 -2.89 -7.48
C THR A 80 11.94 -3.43 -6.23
N LEU A 81 12.70 -4.12 -5.38
CA LEU A 81 12.23 -4.60 -4.09
C LEU A 81 12.66 -3.59 -3.01
N ASN A 82 11.69 -2.93 -2.40
CA ASN A 82 11.89 -1.94 -1.35
C ASN A 82 11.57 -2.57 0.01
N PHE A 83 12.59 -2.78 0.84
CA PHE A 83 12.38 -3.12 2.25
C PHE A 83 12.00 -1.87 3.03
N ILE A 84 10.83 -1.88 3.63
CA ILE A 84 10.33 -0.74 4.41
C ILE A 84 10.64 -0.92 5.89
N GLY A 85 10.51 -2.15 6.41
CA GLY A 85 10.79 -2.45 7.81
C GLY A 85 10.30 -3.82 8.26
N SER A 86 10.71 -4.22 9.47
CA SER A 86 10.23 -5.39 10.20
C SER A 86 10.11 -5.08 11.69
N GLY A 87 9.40 -5.92 12.43
CA GLY A 87 9.22 -5.74 13.87
C GLY A 87 8.19 -6.70 14.45
N GLU A 88 7.69 -6.39 15.64
CA GLU A 88 6.61 -7.13 16.30
C GLU A 88 5.41 -6.22 16.62
N LEU A 89 4.21 -6.75 16.46
CA LEU A 89 2.97 -6.07 16.82
C LEU A 89 2.06 -7.00 17.64
N PRO A 90 1.26 -6.46 18.57
CA PRO A 90 0.24 -7.25 19.27
C PRO A 90 -0.82 -7.71 18.28
N TYR A 91 -1.18 -8.99 18.34
CA TYR A 91 -2.20 -9.58 17.49
C TYR A 91 -3.45 -9.94 18.29
N TYR A 92 -4.57 -9.32 17.94
CA TYR A 92 -5.85 -9.54 18.59
C TYR A 92 -6.71 -10.52 17.79
N LYS A 93 -7.36 -11.46 18.50
CA LYS A 93 -8.27 -12.46 17.92
C LYS A 93 -9.69 -12.22 18.40
N ASN A 94 -10.67 -12.61 17.58
CA ASN A 94 -12.10 -12.58 17.92
C ASN A 94 -12.57 -11.19 18.39
N LEU A 95 -12.04 -10.14 17.76
CA LEU A 95 -12.44 -8.76 18.02
C LEU A 95 -13.93 -8.60 17.76
N ASN A 96 -14.64 -7.97 18.70
CA ASN A 96 -15.97 -7.43 18.41
C ASN A 96 -15.86 -6.08 17.68
N ALA A 97 -17.01 -5.53 17.26
CA ALA A 97 -17.05 -4.31 16.46
C ALA A 97 -16.29 -3.12 17.10
N VAL A 98 -16.52 -2.86 18.39
CA VAL A 98 -15.86 -1.76 19.13
C VAL A 98 -14.37 -2.01 19.28
N GLN A 99 -13.99 -3.24 19.62
CA GLN A 99 -12.57 -3.60 19.74
C GLN A 99 -11.85 -3.47 18.39
N GLY A 100 -12.52 -3.77 17.27
CA GLY A 100 -12.01 -3.47 15.92
C GLY A 100 -11.68 -1.98 15.74
N GLY A 101 -12.61 -1.09 16.10
CA GLY A 101 -12.35 0.36 16.09
C GLY A 101 -11.22 0.78 17.03
N MET A 102 -11.09 0.13 18.19
CA MET A 102 -9.98 0.39 19.12
C MET A 102 -8.62 -0.06 18.58
N VAL A 103 -8.54 -1.22 17.92
CA VAL A 103 -7.31 -1.66 17.22
C VAL A 103 -6.95 -0.69 16.11
N MET A 104 -7.92 -0.18 15.34
CA MET A 104 -7.69 0.82 14.30
C MET A 104 -7.13 2.12 14.87
N ALA A 105 -7.74 2.65 15.93
CA ALA A 105 -7.26 3.85 16.60
C ALA A 105 -5.85 3.66 17.19
N LYS A 106 -5.58 2.49 17.77
CA LYS A 106 -4.25 2.13 18.28
C LYS A 106 -3.22 2.04 17.16
N ALA A 107 -3.52 1.35 16.06
CA ALA A 107 -2.62 1.23 14.91
C ALA A 107 -2.22 2.61 14.36
N CYS A 108 -3.18 3.53 14.28
CA CYS A 108 -2.95 4.90 13.87
C CYS A 108 -2.04 5.65 14.86
N GLN A 109 -2.33 5.58 16.16
CA GLN A 109 -1.53 6.26 17.18
C GLN A 109 -0.10 5.70 17.25
N ASP A 110 0.07 4.37 17.16
CA ASP A 110 1.39 3.72 17.14
C ASP A 110 2.25 4.20 15.96
N LEU A 111 1.65 4.58 14.82
CA LEU A 111 2.36 5.18 13.69
C LEU A 111 2.77 6.63 13.94
N VAL A 112 1.90 7.41 14.59
CA VAL A 112 2.24 8.77 15.02
C VAL A 112 3.43 8.73 15.97
N ASP A 113 3.39 7.84 16.96
CA ASP A 113 4.44 7.67 17.96
C ASP A 113 5.75 7.19 17.33
N ALA A 114 5.67 6.34 16.30
CA ALA A 114 6.82 5.92 15.50
C ALA A 114 7.31 6.98 14.50
N GLY A 115 6.68 8.16 14.43
CA GLY A 115 7.12 9.28 13.61
C GLY A 115 6.70 9.23 12.14
N TYR A 116 5.81 8.30 11.74
CA TYR A 116 5.31 8.21 10.36
C TYR A 116 4.49 9.42 9.92
N GLY A 117 3.99 10.21 10.87
CA GLY A 117 3.29 11.48 10.62
C GLY A 117 4.21 12.66 10.33
N LYS A 118 5.54 12.47 10.30
CA LYS A 118 6.53 13.54 10.21
C LYS A 118 7.21 13.58 8.84
N GLY A 119 7.58 14.77 8.39
CA GLY A 119 8.39 14.95 7.17
C GLY A 119 9.17 16.26 7.19
N THR A 120 9.86 16.56 6.10
CA THR A 120 10.68 17.78 5.98
C THR A 120 10.01 18.82 5.11
N SER A 121 10.16 20.08 5.51
CA SER A 121 9.85 21.24 4.66
C SER A 121 11.02 21.55 3.72
N GLN A 122 10.78 22.40 2.73
CA GLN A 122 11.80 22.90 1.79
C GLN A 122 13.00 23.54 2.52
N GLY A 123 12.76 24.16 3.69
CA GLY A 123 13.81 24.73 4.54
C GLY A 123 14.55 23.72 5.43
N GLY A 124 14.30 22.42 5.28
CA GLY A 124 14.91 21.35 6.08
C GLY A 124 14.35 21.21 7.50
N GLN A 125 13.31 21.96 7.86
CA GLN A 125 12.67 21.84 9.17
C GLN A 125 11.79 20.60 9.21
N LEU A 126 11.85 19.85 10.32
CA LEU A 126 10.93 18.76 10.62
C LEU A 126 9.52 19.32 10.87
N ARG A 127 8.53 18.70 10.24
CA ARG A 127 7.11 19.05 10.32
C ARG A 127 6.32 17.83 10.78
N ASP A 128 5.36 18.07 11.66
CA ASP A 128 4.41 17.06 12.12
C ASP A 128 3.10 17.27 11.34
N TYR A 129 2.91 16.49 10.28
CA TYR A 129 1.72 16.56 9.42
C TYR A 129 0.54 15.81 10.02
N VAL A 130 0.82 14.67 10.68
CA VAL A 130 -0.12 13.94 11.54
C VAL A 130 0.42 13.95 12.97
N THR A 131 -0.41 14.42 13.89
CA THR A 131 -0.02 14.71 15.29
C THR A 131 -0.72 13.81 16.30
N GLY A 132 -1.74 13.04 15.89
CA GLY A 132 -2.42 12.11 16.79
C GLY A 132 -3.56 11.39 16.11
N CYS A 133 -3.99 10.30 16.73
CA CYS A 133 -5.17 9.57 16.32
C CYS A 133 -5.99 9.17 17.53
N GLY A 134 -7.29 9.06 17.35
CA GLY A 134 -8.13 8.55 18.41
C GLY A 134 -9.60 8.61 18.09
N ASN A 135 -10.38 8.16 19.04
CA ASN A 135 -11.82 8.38 19.02
C ASN A 135 -12.15 9.88 19.03
N TRP A 136 -13.15 10.26 18.26
CA TRP A 136 -13.71 11.60 18.24
C TRP A 136 -15.08 11.67 18.93
N ASN A 137 -16.17 11.58 18.19
CA ASN A 137 -17.56 11.60 18.68
C ASN A 137 -18.43 10.78 17.73
N ASP A 138 -19.56 10.30 18.23
CA ASP A 138 -20.61 9.65 17.42
C ASP A 138 -20.07 8.45 16.64
N ASP A 139 -19.44 7.51 17.35
CA ASP A 139 -18.96 6.24 16.79
C ASP A 139 -17.97 6.44 15.62
N SER A 140 -17.01 7.36 15.77
CA SER A 140 -16.02 7.72 14.74
C SER A 140 -14.60 7.88 15.29
N MET A 141 -13.59 7.74 14.42
CA MET A 141 -12.22 8.11 14.75
C MET A 141 -11.79 9.37 14.01
N GLN A 142 -10.82 10.09 14.56
CA GLN A 142 -10.15 11.21 13.89
C GLN A 142 -8.65 10.94 13.77
N VAL A 143 -8.13 11.16 12.57
CA VAL A 143 -6.71 11.38 12.33
C VAL A 143 -6.48 12.88 12.47
N THR A 144 -5.75 13.29 13.49
CA THR A 144 -5.49 14.69 13.84
C THR A 144 -4.18 15.13 13.21
N GLY A 145 -4.20 16.29 12.59
CA GLY A 145 -3.05 16.87 11.90
C GLY A 145 -3.44 18.18 11.23
N TRP A 146 -2.61 18.60 10.28
CA TRP A 146 -2.86 19.82 9.51
C TRP A 146 -4.17 19.75 8.72
N ASP A 147 -4.47 18.60 8.13
CA ASP A 147 -5.77 18.29 7.53
C ASP A 147 -6.45 17.19 8.37
N SER A 148 -7.00 17.59 9.51
CA SER A 148 -7.64 16.65 10.43
C SER A 148 -8.86 16.00 9.76
N LYS A 149 -8.91 14.67 9.76
CA LYS A 149 -9.94 13.90 9.06
C LYS A 149 -10.69 12.99 10.03
N VAL A 150 -12.00 13.17 10.10
CA VAL A 150 -12.93 12.29 10.82
C VAL A 150 -13.40 11.16 9.89
N TRP A 151 -13.41 9.96 10.43
CA TRP A 151 -13.78 8.71 9.78
C TRP A 151 -15.01 8.10 10.48
N PRO A 152 -16.23 8.40 9.98
CA PRO A 152 -17.45 7.79 10.48
C PRO A 152 -17.55 6.33 10.02
N VAL A 153 -18.22 5.50 10.81
CA VAL A 153 -18.50 4.11 10.44
C VAL A 153 -19.61 4.01 9.38
N PRO A 154 -19.59 3.00 8.50
CA PRO A 154 -18.53 2.01 8.36
C PRO A 154 -17.29 2.56 7.62
N VAL A 155 -16.10 2.35 8.18
CA VAL A 155 -14.84 2.73 7.51
C VAL A 155 -14.41 1.60 6.58
N GLN A 156 -14.33 1.89 5.29
CA GLN A 156 -13.85 0.94 4.28
C GLN A 156 -12.33 1.06 4.08
N LYS A 157 -11.65 -0.07 3.84
CA LYS A 157 -10.21 -0.12 3.49
C LYS A 157 -9.87 0.88 2.38
N GLN A 158 -10.65 0.83 1.29
CA GLN A 158 -10.39 1.65 0.11
C GLN A 158 -10.59 3.15 0.38
N ALA A 159 -11.53 3.53 1.24
CA ALA A 159 -11.76 4.94 1.56
C ALA A 159 -10.53 5.60 2.21
N LEU A 160 -9.81 4.85 3.06
CA LEU A 160 -8.58 5.31 3.70
C LEU A 160 -7.44 5.44 2.68
N LEU A 161 -7.24 4.41 1.85
CA LEU A 161 -6.21 4.40 0.82
C LEU A 161 -6.45 5.50 -0.22
N ASP A 162 -7.70 5.69 -0.65
CA ASP A 162 -8.08 6.73 -1.61
C ASP A 162 -7.84 8.12 -1.02
N TYR A 163 -8.16 8.35 0.25
CA TYR A 163 -7.89 9.64 0.87
C TYR A 163 -6.38 9.93 0.92
N GLY A 164 -5.55 8.97 1.34
CA GLY A 164 -4.10 9.13 1.33
C GLY A 164 -3.51 9.33 -0.08
N ASN A 165 -3.98 8.58 -1.07
CA ASN A 165 -3.51 8.65 -2.46
C ASN A 165 -3.91 9.95 -3.16
N ASN A 166 -5.09 10.48 -2.84
CA ASN A 166 -5.61 11.71 -3.44
C ASN A 166 -5.29 12.96 -2.61
N PHE A 167 -4.63 12.81 -1.47
CA PHE A 167 -4.18 13.94 -0.67
C PHE A 167 -3.17 14.76 -1.49
N HIS A 168 -3.44 16.05 -1.63
CA HIS A 168 -2.54 16.98 -2.29
C HIS A 168 -2.58 18.34 -1.61
N THR A 169 -1.40 18.84 -1.26
CA THR A 169 -1.20 20.22 -0.79
C THR A 169 -0.57 21.07 -1.89
N SER A 170 -1.13 22.26 -2.12
CA SER A 170 -0.54 23.26 -3.03
C SER A 170 0.60 24.07 -2.37
N ASN A 171 0.98 23.72 -1.13
CA ASN A 171 2.01 24.41 -0.37
C ASN A 171 3.41 23.99 -0.84
N SER A 172 4.08 24.88 -1.57
CA SER A 172 5.45 24.64 -2.05
C SER A 172 6.50 24.54 -0.94
N TRP A 173 6.17 24.98 0.28
CA TRP A 173 7.10 24.95 1.41
C TRP A 173 7.10 23.61 2.14
N ASP A 174 6.00 22.85 2.13
CA ASP A 174 5.85 21.58 2.84
C ASP A 174 5.84 20.40 1.85
N ILE A 175 6.95 20.28 1.13
CA ILE A 175 7.15 19.37 -0.03
C ILE A 175 6.92 17.88 0.26
N ASP A 176 7.02 17.48 1.52
CA ASP A 176 6.90 16.09 1.93
C ASP A 176 5.47 15.70 2.33
N GLN A 177 4.57 16.67 2.52
CA GLN A 177 3.27 16.44 3.12
C GLN A 177 2.45 15.39 2.36
N ASP A 178 2.40 15.47 1.03
CA ASP A 178 1.68 14.49 0.19
C ASP A 178 2.23 13.07 0.37
N ARG A 179 3.56 12.93 0.35
CA ARG A 179 4.23 11.64 0.54
C ARG A 179 3.96 11.08 1.92
N VAL A 180 4.04 11.92 2.96
CA VAL A 180 3.80 11.53 4.35
C VAL A 180 2.35 11.09 4.53
N MET A 181 1.38 11.84 4.02
CA MET A 181 -0.04 11.49 4.15
C MET A 181 -0.35 10.17 3.44
N LYS A 182 0.12 9.99 2.20
CA LYS A 182 -0.05 8.73 1.47
C LYS A 182 0.53 7.53 2.23
N ASN A 183 1.78 7.66 2.69
CA ASN A 183 2.47 6.62 3.44
C ASN A 183 1.74 6.31 4.75
N PHE A 184 1.39 7.35 5.52
CA PHE A 184 0.71 7.21 6.81
C PHE A 184 -0.60 6.42 6.70
N TYR A 185 -1.46 6.74 5.74
CA TYR A 185 -2.73 6.03 5.55
C TYR A 185 -2.55 4.59 5.08
N THR A 186 -1.54 4.33 4.26
CA THR A 186 -1.20 2.98 3.81
C THR A 186 -0.69 2.13 4.98
N GLN A 187 0.27 2.66 5.73
CA GLN A 187 0.83 1.99 6.91
C GLN A 187 -0.22 1.79 8.00
N MET A 188 -1.18 2.71 8.14
CA MET A 188 -2.30 2.56 9.08
C MET A 188 -3.19 1.38 8.73
N VAL A 189 -3.55 1.24 7.45
CA VAL A 189 -4.32 0.09 6.96
C VAL A 189 -3.55 -1.21 7.17
N SER A 190 -2.27 -1.21 6.79
CA SER A 190 -1.36 -2.35 6.95
C SER A 190 -1.26 -2.77 8.42
N ARG A 191 -0.90 -1.84 9.31
CA ARG A 191 -0.77 -2.09 10.75
C ARG A 191 -2.07 -2.54 11.41
N TYR A 192 -3.21 -1.99 11.01
CA TYR A 192 -4.52 -2.43 11.50
C TYR A 192 -4.79 -3.90 11.17
N GLU A 193 -4.56 -4.32 9.92
CA GLU A 193 -4.72 -5.71 9.50
C GLU A 193 -3.71 -6.64 10.20
N GLN A 194 -2.46 -6.19 10.37
CA GLN A 194 -1.40 -6.90 11.10
C GLN A 194 -1.76 -7.15 12.57
N MET A 195 -2.47 -6.21 13.20
CA MET A 195 -2.94 -6.36 14.58
C MET A 195 -4.22 -7.23 14.70
N GLY A 196 -4.69 -7.82 13.59
CA GLY A 196 -5.88 -8.68 13.56
C GLY A 196 -7.18 -7.95 13.25
N GLY A 197 -7.09 -6.66 12.90
CA GLY A 197 -8.20 -5.86 12.43
C GLY A 197 -8.76 -6.34 11.08
N THR A 198 -10.06 -6.14 10.88
CA THR A 198 -10.73 -6.45 9.60
C THR A 198 -11.59 -5.29 9.15
N PHE A 199 -11.67 -5.07 7.84
CA PHE A 199 -12.58 -4.09 7.24
C PHE A 199 -13.92 -4.73 6.81
N PRO A 200 -15.03 -3.97 6.82
CA PRO A 200 -15.13 -2.59 7.28
C PRO A 200 -15.09 -2.48 8.81
N VAL A 201 -14.55 -1.38 9.33
CA VAL A 201 -14.69 -1.03 10.75
C VAL A 201 -16.11 -0.51 10.96
N THR A 202 -16.91 -1.21 11.75
CA THR A 202 -18.35 -0.92 11.89
C THR A 202 -18.73 -0.19 13.17
N SER A 203 -17.80 -0.06 14.11
CA SER A 203 -18.01 0.69 15.35
C SER A 203 -16.66 1.14 15.92
N PHE A 204 -16.65 2.32 16.52
CA PHE A 204 -15.66 2.81 17.48
C PHE A 204 -16.30 2.84 18.87
N TRP A 205 -15.88 3.77 19.72
CA TRP A 205 -16.52 4.03 21.01
C TRP A 205 -16.87 5.51 21.08
N ASP A 206 -17.56 5.94 22.12
CA ASP A 206 -17.74 7.34 22.47
C ASP A 206 -16.92 7.61 23.73
N TYR A 207 -16.01 8.59 23.71
CA TYR A 207 -15.12 8.84 24.86
C TYR A 207 -15.88 9.29 26.11
N TRP A 208 -17.10 9.81 25.91
CA TRP A 208 -18.00 10.28 26.96
C TRP A 208 -19.00 9.20 27.42
N ALA A 209 -19.06 8.03 26.77
CA ALA A 209 -19.98 6.97 27.14
C ALA A 209 -19.58 6.32 28.47
N THR A 210 -20.59 6.09 29.30
CA THR A 210 -20.52 5.45 30.61
C THR A 210 -21.62 4.38 30.69
N PRO A 211 -21.60 3.48 31.69
CA PRO A 211 -22.65 2.48 31.85
C PRO A 211 -24.08 3.03 32.00
N THR A 212 -24.23 4.33 32.31
CA THR A 212 -25.50 4.93 32.72
C THR A 212 -26.04 6.03 31.80
N ASN A 213 -25.24 6.55 30.86
CA ASN A 213 -25.64 7.70 30.02
C ASN A 213 -25.88 7.34 28.53
N GLY A 214 -25.84 6.06 28.17
CA GLY A 214 -25.95 5.61 26.78
C GLY A 214 -24.65 5.79 25.98
N GLY A 215 -24.71 5.53 24.68
CA GLY A 215 -23.54 5.57 23.77
C GLY A 215 -22.78 4.24 23.71
N VAL A 216 -21.76 4.19 22.86
CA VAL A 216 -20.94 2.99 22.65
C VAL A 216 -19.74 3.04 23.60
N MET A 217 -19.72 2.19 24.62
CA MET A 217 -18.62 2.15 25.58
C MET A 217 -17.34 1.58 24.98
N ALA A 218 -16.19 2.16 25.36
CA ALA A 218 -14.89 1.58 25.08
C ALA A 218 -14.79 0.16 25.65
N GLN A 219 -14.20 -0.75 24.88
CA GLN A 219 -14.01 -2.14 25.28
C GLN A 219 -12.52 -2.48 25.28
N PRO A 220 -11.89 -2.66 26.46
CA PRO A 220 -10.45 -2.80 26.55
C PRO A 220 -9.94 -3.93 25.64
N LEU A 221 -8.81 -3.66 25.00
CA LEU A 221 -8.05 -4.67 24.28
C LEU A 221 -7.35 -5.59 25.28
N ASP A 222 -7.10 -6.83 24.89
CA ASP A 222 -6.37 -7.78 25.73
C ASP A 222 -4.93 -7.29 25.98
N ALA A 223 -4.62 -6.96 27.23
CA ALA A 223 -3.30 -6.47 27.62
C ALA A 223 -2.19 -7.53 27.44
N ASN A 224 -2.56 -8.80 27.35
CA ASN A 224 -1.64 -9.92 27.13
C ASN A 224 -1.74 -10.50 25.71
N ALA A 225 -2.23 -9.71 24.76
CA ALA A 225 -2.31 -10.13 23.37
C ALA A 225 -0.93 -10.61 22.89
N PRO A 226 -0.84 -11.80 22.27
CA PRO A 226 0.42 -12.32 21.78
C PRO A 226 0.99 -11.39 20.70
N THR A 227 2.30 -11.21 20.68
CA THR A 227 2.94 -10.50 19.57
C THR A 227 3.08 -11.41 18.36
N ARG A 228 3.08 -10.80 17.17
CA ARG A 228 3.42 -11.45 15.91
C ARG A 228 4.50 -10.64 15.22
N PRO A 229 5.53 -11.32 14.68
CA PRO A 229 6.51 -10.67 13.86
C PRO A 229 5.89 -10.28 12.51
N TYR A 230 6.25 -9.13 12.00
CA TYR A 230 5.84 -8.62 10.70
C TYR A 230 7.05 -8.12 9.90
N TYR A 231 6.89 -8.04 8.58
CA TYR A 231 7.80 -7.33 7.69
C TYR A 231 7.00 -6.69 6.55
N CYS A 232 7.56 -5.66 5.95
CA CYS A 232 6.96 -4.90 4.86
C CYS A 232 7.98 -4.76 3.74
N VAL A 233 7.68 -5.40 2.61
CA VAL A 233 8.47 -5.36 1.38
C VAL A 233 7.54 -5.08 0.22
N GLU A 234 7.89 -4.07 -0.56
CA GLU A 234 7.15 -3.66 -1.75
C GLU A 234 7.91 -4.03 -3.01
N ALA A 235 7.18 -4.43 -4.06
CA ALA A 235 7.71 -4.58 -5.40
C ALA A 235 7.13 -3.48 -6.30
N GLU A 236 8.00 -2.58 -6.76
CA GLU A 236 7.66 -1.51 -7.68
C GLU A 236 8.11 -1.85 -9.10
N VAL A 237 7.23 -1.61 -10.08
CA VAL A 237 7.52 -1.82 -11.50
C VAL A 237 8.11 -0.56 -12.12
N GLN A 238 9.32 -0.66 -12.69
CA GLN A 238 10.00 0.47 -13.31
C GLN A 238 9.20 1.07 -14.48
N GLY A 239 8.86 2.35 -14.34
CA GLY A 239 8.06 3.11 -15.30
C GLY A 239 6.55 2.93 -15.14
N GLN A 240 6.10 2.21 -14.11
CA GLN A 240 4.69 2.04 -13.72
C GLN A 240 4.53 2.17 -12.19
N PRO A 241 4.69 3.39 -11.63
CA PRO A 241 4.64 3.63 -10.19
C PRO A 241 3.25 3.35 -9.58
N GLU A 242 2.21 3.19 -10.41
CA GLU A 242 0.88 2.77 -9.97
C GLU A 242 0.81 1.26 -9.68
N LEU A 243 1.81 0.48 -10.08
CA LEU A 243 1.87 -0.96 -9.88
C LEU A 243 2.84 -1.30 -8.75
N ILE A 244 2.33 -1.17 -7.54
CA ILE A 244 3.00 -1.61 -6.33
C ILE A 244 2.30 -2.87 -5.83
N TRP A 245 3.09 -3.85 -5.42
CA TRP A 245 2.62 -5.08 -4.77
C TRP A 245 3.37 -5.25 -3.46
N HIS A 246 2.74 -5.86 -2.46
CA HIS A 246 3.41 -6.24 -1.21
C HIS A 246 3.07 -7.67 -0.81
N VAL A 247 3.81 -8.21 0.15
CA VAL A 247 3.43 -9.45 0.85
C VAL A 247 2.69 -9.10 2.14
N THR A 248 1.50 -9.65 2.31
CA THR A 248 0.73 -9.59 3.57
C THR A 248 1.29 -10.61 4.57
N GLU A 249 0.98 -10.46 5.86
CA GLU A 249 1.41 -11.43 6.90
C GLU A 249 0.93 -12.86 6.65
N SER A 250 -0.19 -13.02 5.94
CA SER A 250 -0.70 -14.34 5.55
C SER A 250 0.11 -15.00 4.43
N GLY A 251 1.15 -14.33 3.93
CA GLY A 251 1.94 -14.74 2.78
C GLY A 251 1.24 -14.50 1.43
N LYS A 252 0.06 -13.86 1.43
CA LYS A 252 -0.65 -13.47 0.20
C LYS A 252 -0.06 -12.19 -0.36
N ILE A 253 -0.13 -12.03 -1.68
CA ILE A 253 0.32 -10.83 -2.36
C ILE A 253 -0.89 -9.98 -2.74
N GLU A 254 -0.88 -8.73 -2.31
CA GLU A 254 -1.91 -7.75 -2.58
C GLU A 254 -1.32 -6.54 -3.33
N SER A 255 -2.18 -5.84 -4.07
CA SER A 255 -1.80 -4.60 -4.76
C SER A 255 -1.84 -3.43 -3.79
N GLY A 256 -0.87 -2.52 -3.90
CA GLY A 256 -0.72 -1.37 -3.04
C GLY A 256 0.60 -1.42 -2.27
N SER A 257 0.94 -0.27 -1.69
CA SER A 257 2.02 -0.16 -0.72
C SER A 257 1.69 -0.92 0.56
N CYS A 258 2.72 -1.33 1.31
CA CYS A 258 2.55 -1.68 2.71
C CYS A 258 2.79 -0.42 3.56
#